data_AF-A0A3P8S722-F1
#
_entry.id   AF-A0A3P8S722-F1
#
_cell.length_a   1.000
_cell.length_b   1.000
_cell.length_c   1.000
_cell.angle_alpha   90.00
_cell.angle_beta   90.00
_cell.angle_gamma   90.00
#
_symmetry.space_group_name_H-M   'P 1'
#
loop_
_entity.id
_entity.type
_entity.pdbx_description
1 polymer ?
#
loop_
_entity_poly.entity_id
_entity_poly.type
_entity_poly.pdbx_seq_one_letter_code
_entity_poly.pdbx_strand_id
1 'polypeptide(L)'
;MTEQKAENISSIPIDGFSKLRITSIWTFLMSVQWSEPWLIGLLVFHVVCLFLTVLTCRFYRAQICHFLLIVGLVYSAEYLNELAAMNWRSFSDFQYFDSKGMFISLVFSIPLLLNAVIIVMVWVYRTFSTMTELKMLQLKRKARRDKREKSD
;
A
#
# COMPACT_ATOMS: atom_id res chain seq x y z
N MET A 1 17.19 49.03 8.13
CA MET A 1 17.01 48.97 6.65
C MET A 1 17.76 47.72 6.19
N THR A 2 17.12 46.55 6.08
CA THR A 2 16.38 46.04 4.89
C THR A 2 17.28 46.05 3.64
N GLU A 3 17.53 44.97 2.91
CA GLU A 3 16.59 43.94 2.43
C GLU A 3 17.30 42.60 2.16
N GLN A 4 16.51 41.54 2.33
CA GLN A 4 16.80 40.16 2.02
C GLN A 4 16.66 39.97 0.50
N LYS A 5 17.76 39.66 -0.21
CA LYS A 5 17.77 39.45 -1.66
C LYS A 5 17.10 38.11 -2.02
N ALA A 6 15.79 38.15 -2.18
CA ALA A 6 14.99 37.12 -2.82
C ALA A 6 15.07 37.33 -4.33
N GLU A 7 15.74 36.45 -5.08
CA GLU A 7 15.57 36.32 -6.54
C GLU A 7 16.36 35.13 -7.09
N ASN A 8 15.79 33.91 -6.95
CA ASN A 8 16.03 32.82 -7.89
C ASN A 8 14.89 31.79 -7.85
N ILE A 9 13.67 32.26 -8.14
CA ILE A 9 12.46 31.43 -8.26
C ILE A 9 11.82 31.75 -9.62
N SER A 10 12.54 31.49 -10.72
CA SER A 10 12.03 31.70 -12.08
C SER A 10 12.05 30.41 -12.89
N SER A 11 11.01 29.58 -12.74
CA SER A 11 10.53 28.65 -13.81
C SER A 11 9.38 27.72 -13.39
N ILE A 12 8.59 28.06 -12.36
CA ILE A 12 7.36 27.29 -12.07
C ILE A 12 6.16 28.21 -12.33
N PRO A 13 5.29 27.92 -13.31
CA PRO A 13 4.11 28.74 -13.56
C PRO A 13 3.15 28.67 -12.38
N ILE A 14 2.63 29.84 -11.98
CA ILE A 14 1.77 30.04 -10.82
C ILE A 14 0.31 29.95 -11.28
N ASP A 15 -0.50 29.12 -10.63
CA ASP A 15 -1.93 29.00 -10.88
C ASP A 15 -2.69 30.21 -10.32
N GLY A 16 -3.52 30.83 -11.16
CA GLY A 16 -4.24 32.08 -10.85
C GLY A 16 -5.42 31.95 -9.90
N PHE A 17 -5.72 30.77 -9.35
CA PHE A 17 -6.92 30.53 -8.54
C PHE A 17 -6.67 30.55 -7.02
N SER A 18 -5.46 30.15 -6.58
CA SER A 18 -5.26 29.76 -5.17
C SER A 18 -4.26 30.63 -4.37
N LYS A 19 -3.29 31.30 -5.04
CA LYS A 19 -2.14 31.98 -4.39
C LYS A 19 -1.48 31.18 -3.24
N LEU A 20 -1.57 29.86 -3.27
CA LEU A 20 -0.88 28.94 -2.38
C LEU A 20 0.09 28.14 -3.26
N ARG A 21 1.34 28.01 -2.82
CA ARG A 21 2.35 27.23 -3.53
C ARG A 21 1.92 25.75 -3.52
N ILE A 22 1.31 25.26 -4.59
CA ILE A 22 0.94 23.85 -4.71
C ILE A 22 2.19 23.05 -5.10
N THR A 23 3.04 22.76 -4.11
CA THR A 23 4.00 21.65 -4.12
C THR A 23 3.27 20.35 -3.77
N SER A 24 2.34 19.90 -4.62
CA SER A 24 1.44 18.78 -4.29
C SER A 24 1.92 17.45 -4.86
N ILE A 25 1.70 16.38 -4.11
CA ILE A 25 1.91 14.98 -4.55
C ILE A 25 1.24 14.73 -5.91
N TRP A 26 0.10 15.38 -6.16
CA TRP A 26 -0.63 15.28 -7.43
C TRP A 26 0.14 15.87 -8.61
N THR A 27 0.75 17.05 -8.43
CA THR A 27 1.58 17.67 -9.48
C THR A 27 2.83 16.85 -9.77
N PHE A 28 3.40 16.20 -8.75
CA PHE A 28 4.51 15.26 -8.93
C PHE A 28 4.08 14.04 -9.75
N LEU A 29 2.97 13.38 -9.39
CA LEU A 29 2.46 12.21 -10.13
C LEU A 29 2.05 12.52 -11.57
N MET A 30 1.50 13.70 -11.83
CA MET A 30 1.19 14.16 -13.19
C MET A 30 2.44 14.44 -14.03
N SER A 31 3.58 14.74 -13.40
CA SER A 31 4.85 14.95 -14.09
C SER A 31 5.59 13.65 -14.45
N VAL A 32 5.16 12.52 -13.87
CA VAL A 32 5.73 11.20 -14.17
C VAL A 32 5.32 10.74 -15.57
N GLN A 33 6.28 10.22 -16.34
CA GLN A 33 6.02 9.76 -17.71
C GLN A 33 5.51 8.32 -17.72
N TRP A 34 4.22 8.13 -17.44
CA TRP A 34 3.57 6.81 -17.34
C TRP A 34 3.62 5.94 -18.61
N SER A 35 4.10 6.49 -19.73
CA SER A 35 4.27 5.75 -20.99
C SER A 35 5.52 4.85 -21.01
N GLU A 36 6.42 4.97 -20.03
CA GLU A 36 7.61 4.13 -19.98
C GLU A 36 7.25 2.65 -19.72
N PRO A 37 7.84 1.70 -20.47
CA PRO A 37 7.49 0.28 -20.37
C PRO A 37 7.62 -0.32 -18.97
N TRP A 38 8.63 0.12 -18.20
CA TRP A 38 8.86 -0.39 -16.85
C TRP A 38 7.80 0.09 -15.85
N LEU A 39 7.29 1.33 -16.00
CA LEU A 39 6.17 1.86 -15.22
C LEU A 39 4.87 1.13 -15.54
N ILE A 40 4.64 0.80 -16.81
CA ILE A 40 3.49 -0.02 -17.21
C ILE A 40 3.60 -1.40 -16.56
N GLY A 41 4.79 -2.00 -16.56
CA GLY A 41 5.08 -3.24 -15.84
C GLY A 41 4.76 -3.14 -14.35
N LEU A 42 5.10 -2.02 -13.71
CA LEU A 42 4.79 -1.74 -12.31
C LEU A 42 3.27 -1.64 -12.06
N LEU A 43 2.52 -0.96 -12.93
CA LEU A 43 1.06 -0.90 -12.84
C LEU A 43 0.41 -2.27 -12.99
N VAL A 44 0.88 -3.08 -13.95
CA VAL A 44 0.41 -4.47 -14.14
C VAL A 44 0.72 -5.29 -12.90
N PHE A 45 1.91 -5.14 -12.30
CA PHE A 45 2.27 -5.79 -11.05
C PHE A 45 1.27 -5.45 -9.93
N HIS A 46 0.86 -4.19 -9.78
CA HIS A 46 -0.17 -3.82 -8.79
C HIS A 46 -1.54 -4.44 -9.06
N VAL A 47 -1.96 -4.51 -10.33
CA VAL A 47 -3.21 -5.19 -10.71
C VAL A 47 -3.14 -6.68 -10.38
N VAL A 48 -2.01 -7.32 -10.65
CA VAL A 48 -1.78 -8.73 -10.29
C VAL A 48 -1.78 -8.91 -8.78
N CYS A 49 -1.14 -8.02 -8.01
CA CYS A 49 -1.18 -8.07 -6.54
C CYS A 49 -2.61 -7.96 -6.00
N LEU A 50 -3.40 -7.02 -6.53
CA LEU A 50 -4.82 -6.86 -6.15
C LEU A 50 -5.63 -8.11 -6.51
N PHE A 51 -5.44 -8.63 -7.72
CA PHE A 51 -6.11 -9.85 -8.16
C PHE A 51 -5.75 -11.06 -7.28
N LEU A 52 -4.47 -11.23 -6.96
CA LEU A 52 -3.99 -12.25 -6.03
C LEU A 52 -4.59 -12.05 -4.64
N THR A 53 -4.68 -10.82 -4.13
CA THR A 53 -5.34 -10.52 -2.86
C THR A 53 -6.79 -11.02 -2.87
N VAL A 54 -7.54 -10.74 -3.95
CA VAL A 54 -8.95 -11.18 -4.10
C VAL A 54 -9.06 -12.70 -4.22
N LEU A 55 -8.27 -13.35 -5.06
CA LEU A 55 -8.29 -14.81 -5.21
C LEU A 55 -7.93 -15.53 -3.90
N THR A 56 -6.94 -14.97 -3.21
CA THR A 56 -6.36 -15.58 -2.01
C THR A 56 -7.25 -15.40 -0.77
N CYS A 57 -8.26 -14.50 -0.82
CA CYS A 57 -9.28 -14.39 0.22
C CYS A 57 -9.99 -15.72 0.56
N ARG A 58 -9.95 -16.72 -0.33
CA ARG A 58 -10.52 -18.05 -0.09
C ARG A 58 -9.55 -19.03 0.59
N PHE A 59 -8.24 -18.80 0.47
CA PHE A 59 -7.20 -19.71 0.94
C PHE A 59 -6.31 -19.06 2.01
N TYR A 60 -6.65 -19.28 3.28
CA TYR A 60 -5.97 -18.64 4.42
C TYR A 60 -4.43 -18.81 4.41
N ARG A 61 -3.93 -20.02 4.10
CA ARG A 61 -2.48 -20.30 4.05
C ARG A 61 -1.77 -19.49 2.96
N ALA A 62 -2.36 -19.44 1.77
CA ALA A 62 -1.81 -18.64 0.68
C ALA A 62 -1.90 -17.14 1.01
N GLN A 63 -2.90 -16.71 1.79
CA GLN A 63 -3.06 -15.31 2.19
C GLN A 63 -1.95 -14.85 3.12
N ILE A 64 -1.49 -15.73 4.02
CA ILE A 64 -0.34 -15.45 4.87
C ILE A 64 0.93 -15.32 4.03
N CYS A 65 1.18 -16.25 3.09
CA CYS A 65 2.34 -16.15 2.21
C CYS A 65 2.33 -14.86 1.39
N HIS A 66 1.17 -14.49 0.81
CA HIS A 66 0.99 -13.25 0.06
C HIS A 66 1.21 -12.02 0.94
N PHE A 67 0.65 -11.99 2.16
CA PHE A 67 0.88 -10.90 3.11
C PHE A 67 2.36 -10.72 3.45
N LEU A 68 3.07 -11.81 3.75
CA LEU A 68 4.51 -11.77 4.04
C LEU A 68 5.32 -11.27 2.84
N LEU A 69 4.94 -11.67 1.63
CA LEU A 69 5.57 -11.20 0.41
C LEU A 69 5.36 -9.69 0.23
N ILE A 70 4.11 -9.20 0.36
CA ILE A 70 3.79 -7.78 0.23
C ILE A 70 4.54 -6.94 1.26
N VAL A 71 4.54 -7.35 2.54
CA VAL A 71 5.27 -6.63 3.60
C VAL A 71 6.78 -6.67 3.37
N GLY A 72 7.32 -7.80 2.92
CA GLY A 72 8.73 -7.93 2.56
C GLY A 72 9.14 -7.00 1.42
N LEU A 73 8.29 -6.84 0.41
CA LEU A 73 8.49 -5.89 -0.69
C LEU A 73 8.46 -4.44 -0.23
N VAL A 74 7.50 -4.07 0.63
CA VAL A 74 7.45 -2.72 1.21
C VAL A 74 8.70 -2.44 2.05
N TYR A 75 9.17 -3.42 2.82
CA TYR A 75 10.40 -3.30 3.60
C TYR A 75 11.62 -3.10 2.72
N SER A 76 11.71 -3.81 1.59
CA SER A 76 12.82 -3.65 0.64
C SER A 76 12.69 -2.43 -0.28
N ALA A 77 11.64 -1.62 -0.17
CA ALA A 77 11.39 -0.50 -1.06
C ALA A 77 12.53 0.54 -1.05
N GLU A 78 13.13 0.82 0.10
CA GLU A 78 14.27 1.74 0.21
C GLU A 78 15.49 1.21 -0.56
N TYR A 79 15.82 -0.07 -0.36
CA TYR A 79 16.90 -0.74 -1.07
C TYR A 79 16.66 -0.81 -2.59
N LEU A 80 15.43 -1.10 -3.01
CA LEU A 80 15.04 -1.08 -4.42
C LEU A 80 15.17 0.32 -5.02
N ASN A 81 14.82 1.35 -4.25
CA ASN A 81 14.96 2.74 -4.67
C ASN A 81 16.43 3.16 -4.83
N GLU A 82 17.33 2.75 -3.93
CA GLU A 82 18.76 2.99 -4.10
C GLU A 82 19.33 2.27 -5.33
N LEU A 83 19.00 0.99 -5.51
CA LEU A 83 19.40 0.22 -6.69
C LEU A 83 18.89 0.85 -8.00
N ALA A 84 17.64 1.29 -8.00
CA ALA A 84 17.02 1.95 -9.13
C ALA A 84 17.64 3.34 -9.39
N ALA A 85 17.99 4.08 -8.32
CA ALA A 85 18.69 5.36 -8.41
C ALA A 85 20.16 5.21 -8.88
N MET A 86 20.80 4.06 -8.67
CA MET A 86 22.13 3.78 -9.22
C MET A 86 22.07 3.37 -10.69
N ASN A 87 21.02 2.65 -11.09
CA ASN A 87 20.91 2.04 -12.42
C ASN A 87 19.88 2.73 -13.34
N TRP A 88 19.37 3.90 -12.97
CA TRP A 88 18.25 4.56 -13.66
C TRP A 88 18.44 4.66 -15.18
N ARG A 89 19.66 4.97 -15.63
CA ARG A 89 20.01 5.11 -17.06
C ARG A 89 19.83 3.83 -17.90
N SER A 90 19.75 2.67 -17.24
CA SER A 90 19.61 1.38 -17.93
C SER A 90 18.16 1.10 -18.33
N PHE A 91 17.19 1.64 -17.58
CA PHE A 91 15.78 1.26 -17.72
C PHE A 91 14.82 2.44 -17.84
N SER A 92 15.25 3.67 -17.57
CA SER A 92 14.42 4.86 -17.50
C SER A 92 15.15 6.05 -18.14
N ASP A 93 14.42 6.86 -18.90
CA ASP A 93 14.97 8.08 -19.51
C ASP A 93 15.10 9.20 -18.47
N PHE A 94 14.35 9.11 -17.37
CA PHE A 94 14.32 10.09 -16.28
C PHE A 94 14.70 9.47 -14.94
N GLN A 95 15.29 10.29 -14.05
CA GLN A 95 15.63 9.86 -12.71
C GLN A 95 14.46 10.10 -11.73
N TYR A 96 13.62 9.07 -11.55
CA TYR A 96 12.48 9.12 -10.62
C TYR A 96 12.86 8.85 -9.16
N PHE A 97 13.96 8.12 -8.94
CA PHE A 97 14.38 7.63 -7.63
C PHE A 97 15.30 8.65 -6.95
N ASP A 98 14.94 9.06 -5.74
CA ASP A 98 15.65 10.04 -4.94
C ASP A 98 15.98 9.49 -3.54
N SER A 99 16.86 10.16 -2.80
CA SER A 99 17.24 9.72 -1.45
C SER A 99 16.10 9.78 -0.43
N LYS A 100 15.03 10.53 -0.73
CA LYS A 100 13.83 10.57 0.11
C LYS A 100 12.83 9.45 -0.22
N GLY A 101 13.04 8.73 -1.32
CA GLY A 101 12.14 7.67 -1.78
C GLY A 101 10.73 8.16 -2.07
N MET A 102 10.54 9.41 -2.50
CA MET A 102 9.20 9.97 -2.69
C MET A 102 8.43 9.19 -3.76
N PHE A 103 9.09 8.91 -4.90
CA PHE A 103 8.49 8.13 -5.97
C PHE A 103 8.15 6.70 -5.54
N ILE A 104 9.13 5.95 -5.00
CA ILE A 104 8.92 4.55 -4.63
C ILE A 104 7.86 4.43 -3.53
N SER A 105 7.81 5.38 -2.59
CA SER A 105 6.83 5.34 -1.51
C SER A 105 5.42 5.53 -2.05
N LEU A 106 5.22 6.53 -2.92
CA LEU A 106 3.90 6.87 -3.46
C LEU A 106 3.39 5.83 -4.45
N VAL A 107 4.25 5.40 -5.38
CA VAL A 107 3.84 4.57 -6.52
C VAL A 107 3.94 3.09 -6.20
N PHE A 108 4.93 2.65 -5.42
CA PHE A 108 5.12 1.25 -5.08
C PHE A 108 4.58 0.90 -3.67
N SER A 109 5.02 1.60 -2.62
CA SER A 109 4.69 1.22 -1.25
C SER A 109 3.23 1.48 -0.87
N ILE A 110 2.63 2.62 -1.23
CA ILE A 110 1.25 2.94 -0.84
C ILE A 110 0.24 1.91 -1.40
N PRO A 111 0.23 1.57 -2.71
CA PRO A 111 -0.70 0.55 -3.21
C PRO A 111 -0.50 -0.83 -2.56
N LEU A 112 0.75 -1.19 -2.24
CA LEU A 112 1.07 -2.43 -1.53
C LEU A 112 0.57 -2.42 -0.08
N LEU A 113 0.75 -1.30 0.63
CA LEU A 113 0.24 -1.11 1.98
C LEU A 113 -1.29 -1.15 2.01
N LEU A 114 -1.97 -0.55 1.04
CA LEU A 114 -3.42 -0.64 0.92
C LEU A 114 -3.88 -2.09 0.74
N ASN A 115 -3.18 -2.88 -0.09
CA ASN A 115 -3.42 -4.33 -0.19
C ASN A 115 -3.24 -5.04 1.15
N ALA A 116 -2.16 -4.75 1.87
CA ALA A 116 -1.88 -5.34 3.18
C ALA A 116 -2.98 -4.99 4.20
N VAL A 117 -3.45 -3.73 4.22
CA VAL A 117 -4.55 -3.28 5.09
C VAL A 117 -5.84 -4.04 4.76
N ILE A 118 -6.18 -4.22 3.48
CA ILE A 118 -7.37 -5.01 3.07
C ILE A 118 -7.28 -6.45 3.60
N ILE A 119 -6.11 -7.10 3.47
CA ILE A 119 -5.89 -8.45 3.99
C ILE A 119 -6.11 -8.50 5.50
N VAL A 120 -5.51 -7.56 6.24
CA VAL A 120 -5.66 -7.45 7.70
C VAL A 120 -7.13 -7.25 8.07
N MET A 121 -7.86 -6.38 7.40
CA MET A 121 -9.29 -6.18 7.65
C MET A 121 -10.07 -7.48 7.45
N VAL A 122 -9.85 -8.21 6.35
CA VAL A 122 -10.49 -9.51 6.11
C VAL A 122 -10.17 -10.51 7.22
N TRP A 123 -8.94 -10.56 7.70
CA TRP A 123 -8.55 -11.42 8.82
C TRP A 123 -9.25 -11.04 10.12
N VAL A 124 -9.33 -9.76 10.42
CA VAL A 124 -10.04 -9.24 11.60
C VAL A 124 -11.51 -9.65 11.54
N TYR A 125 -12.21 -9.40 10.43
CA TYR A 125 -13.61 -9.80 10.25
C TYR A 125 -13.80 -11.32 10.39
N ARG A 126 -12.94 -12.14 9.78
CA ARG A 126 -13.00 -13.61 9.89
C ARG A 126 -12.77 -14.08 11.33
N THR A 127 -11.82 -13.47 12.04
CA THR A 127 -11.50 -13.82 13.43
C THR A 127 -12.68 -13.50 14.34
N PHE A 128 -13.30 -12.33 14.19
CA PHE A 128 -14.51 -11.96 14.94
C PHE A 128 -15.69 -12.90 14.64
N SER A 129 -15.92 -13.23 13.37
CA SER A 129 -16.98 -14.19 12.98
C SER A 129 -16.74 -15.58 13.57
N THR A 130 -15.50 -16.06 13.54
CA THR A 130 -15.15 -17.37 14.11
C THR A 130 -15.29 -17.37 15.62
N MET A 131 -14.84 -16.31 16.29
CA MET A 131 -14.94 -16.18 17.74
C MET A 131 -16.39 -16.12 18.22
N THR A 132 -17.25 -15.37 17.52
CA THR A 132 -18.68 -15.29 17.82
C THR A 132 -19.37 -16.65 17.63
N GLU A 133 -19.06 -17.37 16.56
CA GLU A 133 -19.55 -18.74 16.35
C GLU A 133 -19.08 -19.69 17.46
N LEU A 134 -17.80 -19.65 17.83
CA LEU A 134 -17.25 -20.47 18.91
C LEU A 134 -17.90 -20.15 20.27
N LYS A 135 -18.13 -18.88 20.59
CA LYS A 135 -18.85 -18.47 21.81
C LYS A 135 -20.28 -19.00 21.79
N MET A 136 -20.96 -18.92 20.66
CA MET A 136 -22.32 -19.46 20.49
C MET A 136 -22.35 -20.99 20.67
N LEU A 137 -21.37 -21.71 20.11
CA LEU A 137 -21.23 -23.17 20.30
C LEU A 137 -20.91 -23.54 21.74
N GLN A 138 -20.07 -22.77 22.44
CA GLN A 138 -19.77 -22.97 23.86
C GLN A 138 -21.03 -22.78 24.73
N LEU A 139 -21.80 -21.72 24.50
CA LEU A 139 -23.08 -21.48 25.18
C LEU A 139 -24.08 -22.62 24.93
N LYS A 140 -24.20 -23.08 23.68
CA LYS A 140 -25.07 -24.21 23.32
C LYS A 140 -24.64 -25.52 23.98
N ARG A 141 -23.34 -25.77 24.13
CA ARG A 141 -22.81 -26.94 24.85
C ARG A 141 -23.08 -26.86 26.35
N LYS A 142 -22.90 -25.69 26.97
CA LYS A 142 -23.20 -25.47 28.39
C LYS A 142 -24.67 -25.70 28.70
N ALA A 143 -25.57 -25.08 27.93
CA ALA A 143 -27.02 -25.28 28.09
C ALA A 143 -27.47 -26.74 27.92
N ARG A 144 -26.79 -27.53 27.06
CA ARG A 144 -27.06 -28.98 26.91
C ARG A 144 -26.60 -29.78 28.12
N ARG A 145 -25.50 -29.40 28.75
CA ARG A 145 -25.00 -30.05 29.97
C ARG A 145 -25.91 -29.77 31.16
N ASP A 146 -26.30 -28.51 31.36
CA ASP A 146 -27.21 -28.10 32.43
C ASP A 146 -28.60 -28.75 32.30
N LYS A 147 -29.05 -29.05 31.07
CA LYS A 147 -30.29 -29.81 30.83
C LYS A 147 -30.17 -31.29 31.20
N ARG A 148 -29.00 -31.91 31.02
CA ARG A 148 -28.76 -33.32 31.41
C ARG A 148 -28.67 -33.46 32.94
N GLU A 149 -27.95 -32.54 33.59
CA GLU A 149 -27.83 -32.52 35.05
C GLU A 149 -29.16 -32.24 35.79
N LYS A 150 -30.19 -31.74 35.09
CA LYS A 150 -31.55 -31.55 35.64
C LYS A 150 -32.53 -32.70 35.31
N SER A 151 -32.17 -33.61 34.40
CA SER A 151 -33.02 -34.74 34.03
C SER A 151 -32.67 -36.06 34.71
N ASP A 152 -31.49 -36.10 35.36
CA ASP A 152 -31.04 -37.17 36.25
C ASP A 152 -31.37 -36.79 37.71
#